data_AF-A0A7J9DYC9-F1
#
_entry.id   AF-A0A7J9DYC9-F1
#
_cell.length_a   1.000
_cell.length_b   1.000
_cell.length_c   1.000
_cell.angle_alpha   90.00
_cell.angle_beta   90.00
_cell.angle_gamma   90.00
#
_symmetry.space_group_name_H-M   'P 1'
#
loop_
_entity.id
_entity.type
_entity.pdbx_description
1 polymer ?
#
loop_
_entity_poly.entity_id
_entity_poly.type
_entity_poly.pdbx_seq_one_letter_code
_entity_poly.pdbx_strand_id
1 'polypeptide(L)' 'MNECEFLRDHISQFITLLNDLNNVEVKIDDENQTMLLLCSLPSS' A
#
# COMPACT_ATOMS: atom_id res chain seq x y z
N MET A 1 -6.79 -11.82 -15.33
CA MET A 1 -6.59 -10.75 -14.34
C MET A 1 -6.55 -9.44 -15.12
N ASN A 2 -7.53 -8.57 -14.93
CA ASN A 2 -7.51 -7.25 -15.57
C ASN A 2 -6.77 -6.24 -14.68
N GLU A 3 -6.29 -5.14 -15.25
CA GLU A 3 -5.47 -4.15 -14.53
C GLU A 3 -6.17 -3.59 -13.28
N CYS A 4 -7.50 -3.46 -13.32
CA CYS A 4 -8.32 -3.03 -12.19
C CYS A 4 -8.30 -4.02 -11.02
N GLU A 5 -8.32 -5.32 -11.30
CA GLU A 5 -8.25 -6.40 -10.30
C GLU A 5 -6.87 -6.42 -9.64
N PHE A 6 -5.80 -6.31 -10.45
CA PHE A 6 -4.43 -6.18 -9.93
C PHE A 6 -4.26 -4.96 -9.03
N LEU A 7 -4.75 -3.78 -9.44
CA LEU A 7 -4.64 -2.55 -8.67
C LEU A 7 -5.38 -2.67 -7.32
N ARG A 8 -6.57 -3.26 -7.34
CA ARG A 8 -7.35 -3.49 -6.11
C ARG A 8 -6.62 -4.41 -5.14
N ASP A 9 -6.09 -5.53 -5.65
CA ASP A 9 -5.35 -6.49 -4.82
C ASP A 9 -4.09 -5.87 -4.23
N HIS A 10 -3.36 -5.08 -5.03
CA HIS A 10 -2.18 -4.35 -4.58
C HIS A 10 -2.50 -3.37 -3.44
N ILE A 11 -3.55 -2.54 -3.61
CA ILE A 11 -3.98 -1.60 -2.57
C ILE A 11 -4.39 -2.36 -1.30
N SER A 12 -5.12 -3.48 -1.44
CA SER A 12 -5.53 -4.29 -0.29
C SER A 12 -4.32 -4.85 0.47
N GLN A 13 -3.32 -5.38 -0.24
CA GLN A 13 -2.10 -5.91 0.37
C GLN A 13 -1.29 -4.79 1.05
N PHE A 14 -1.21 -3.62 0.44
CA PHE A 14 -0.54 -2.45 1.01
C PHE A 14 -1.19 -2.01 2.34
N ILE A 15 -2.52 -1.95 2.41
CA ILE A 15 -3.25 -1.62 3.64
C ILE A 15 -3.01 -2.68 4.72
N THR A 16 -3.01 -3.96 4.36
CA THR A 16 -2.68 -5.04 5.31
C THR A 16 -1.27 -4.86 5.88
N LEU A 17 -0.28 -4.56 5.04
CA LEU A 17 1.10 -4.32 5.49
C LEU A 17 1.18 -3.13 6.45
N LEU A 18 0.50 -2.01 6.17
CA LEU A 18 0.48 -0.87 7.07
C LEU A 18 -0.12 -1.20 8.44
N ASN A 19 -1.20 -2.00 8.46
CA ASN A 19 -1.79 -2.47 9.71
C ASN A 19 -0.82 -3.37 10.49
N ASP A 20 -0.11 -4.28 9.81
CA ASP A 20 0.89 -5.14 10.43
C ASP A 20 2.05 -4.34 11.03
N LEU A 21 2.52 -3.29 10.33
CA LEU A 21 3.53 -2.37 10.84
C LEU A 21 3.05 -1.61 12.08
N ASN A 22 1.81 -1.11 12.05
CA ASN A 22 1.22 -0.42 13.19
C ASN A 22 1.08 -1.35 14.42
N ASN A 23 0.80 -2.64 14.21
CA ASN A 23 0.72 -3.64 15.27
C ASN A 23 2.08 -3.90 15.97
N VAL A 24 3.20 -3.65 15.28
CA VAL A 24 4.55 -3.73 15.86
C VAL A 24 5.11 -2.35 16.24
N GLU A 25 4.20 -1.39 16.47
CA GLU A 25 4.50 0.00 16.89
C GLU A 25 5.31 0.82 15.87
N VAL A 26 5.38 0.38 14.62
CA VAL A 26 5.96 1.15 13.51
C VAL A 26 4.86 2.03 12.91
N LYS A 27 4.95 3.33 13.16
CA LYS A 27 4.02 4.32 12.61
C LYS A 27 4.63 4.99 11.40
N ILE A 28 3.87 4.99 10.31
CA ILE A 28 4.14 5.77 9.10
C ILE A 28 3.03 6.80 9.01
N ASP A 29 3.37 8.07 8.89
CA ASP A 29 2.36 9.13 8.69
C ASP A 29 1.68 9.03 7.32
N ASP A 30 0.51 9.64 7.19
CA ASP A 30 -0.35 9.50 6.02
C ASP A 30 0.29 10.04 4.73
N GLU A 31 1.17 11.05 4.83
CA GLU A 31 1.92 11.58 3.68
C GLU A 31 2.92 10.55 3.17
N ASN A 32 3.70 9.95 4.08
CA ASN A 32 4.63 8.88 3.73
C ASN A 32 3.93 7.61 3.25
N GLN A 33 2.77 7.24 3.82
CA GLN A 33 1.97 6.12 3.30
C GLN A 33 1.53 6.38 1.85
N THR A 34 1.10 7.61 1.54
CA THR A 34 0.70 8.00 0.19
C THR A 34 1.87 7.92 -0.79
N MET A 35 3.04 8.43 -0.40
CA MET A 35 4.24 8.36 -1.22
C MET A 35 4.68 6.91 -1.48
N LEU A 36 4.68 6.07 -0.45
CA LEU A 36 5.01 4.65 -0.59
C LEU A 36 4.04 3.92 -1.52
N LEU A 37 2.73 4.19 -1.42
CA LEU A 37 1.75 3.62 -2.32
C LEU A 37 2.03 4.04 -3.77
N LEU A 38 2.20 5.34 -4.03
CA LEU A 38 2.48 5.86 -5.37
C LEU A 38 3.74 5.25 -5.99
N CYS A 39 4.83 5.13 -5.21
CA CYS A 39 6.07 4.52 -5.66
C CYS A 39 5.98 3.00 -5.90
N SER A 40 5.00 2.33 -5.30
CA SER A 40 4.79 0.88 -5.42
C SER A 40 3.91 0.47 -6.60
N LEU A 41 3.23 1.43 -7.24
CA LEU A 41 2.38 1.16 -8.40
C LEU A 41 3.25 0.82 -9.63
N PRO A 42 2.75 -0.05 -10.54
CA PRO A 42 3.42 -0.31 -11.81
C PRO A 42 3.64 1.00 -12.59
N SER A 43 4.77 1.07 -13.28
CA SER A 43 4.99 2.11 -14.28
C SER A 43 3.92 2.00 -15.36
N SER A 44 3.39 3.15 -15.81
CA SER A 44 2.45 3.21 -16.94
C SER A 44 3.09 2.74 -18.25
#